data_AF-A0A150SZL7-F1
#
_entry.id   AF-A0A150SZL7-F1
#
_cell.length_a   1.000
_cell.length_b   1.000
_cell.length_c   1.000
_cell.angle_alpha   90.00
_cell.angle_beta   90.00
_cell.angle_gamma   90.00
#
_symmetry.space_group_name_H-M   'P 1'
#
loop_
_entity.id
_entity.type
_entity.pdbx_description
1 polymer ?
#
loop_
_entity_poly.entity_id
_entity_poly.type
_entity_poly.pdbx_seq_one_letter_code
_entity_poly.pdbx_strand_id
1 'polypeptide(L)'
;MTTEVDSALWIATSSPAACAKRACARGTSREFVREPLPDDLRFRVHLNSSYDGHPRVGDEVVYPEHSAFGKAMTLHEVTEEQVLTTLWRGGRVPEWINPSVAGETGTATLIDVVCCGRFTADERLLYHAREGRPPFHVLGPTLPVGYQEGERFSIYHWAACWTPADIERVVLHADDVWSLDLIGPAFTDRPLAAIHEFRGLEILEMKQVPITGPGLRGLARLPRLRVLRVDFAPLLRIDLSSMPSLPTLTVLDLTRLPAEVTGVAGLGGAAELEWLTLQAAHRFELDAPLPELPRLKRFSLTAPAPPRSPWPCAPGLHDLALHIESLSDAEVVRAASPYPHLRALSLRATSVTDAFLDELHRWPALEFLNVVDGRVTAGALRGLAVRRPTPAPPLADSSGALASLGIGAARPARGPWPWRRRPWHNAAHGTLCQA
;
A
#
# COMPACT_ATOMS: atom_id res chain seq x y z
N MET A 1 -28.88 31.37 25.28
CA MET A 1 -28.88 31.42 23.80
C MET A 1 -27.49 31.85 23.35
N THR A 2 -26.51 30.94 23.38
CA THR A 2 -25.11 31.18 22.92
C THR A 2 -24.37 29.84 22.86
N THR A 3 -24.71 28.94 21.92
CA THR A 3 -23.99 27.65 21.78
C THR A 3 -24.09 27.06 20.36
N GLU A 4 -24.16 27.87 19.29
CA GLU A 4 -24.42 27.34 17.93
C GLU A 4 -23.39 27.75 16.85
N VAL A 5 -22.23 28.31 17.21
CA VAL A 5 -21.30 28.84 16.17
C VAL A 5 -19.82 28.50 16.38
N ASP A 6 -19.45 27.71 17.39
CA ASP A 6 -18.03 27.64 17.76
C ASP A 6 -17.18 26.60 17.01
N SER A 7 -17.73 25.54 16.42
CA SER A 7 -16.95 24.61 15.56
C SER A 7 -16.86 25.07 14.12
N ALA A 8 -17.88 25.79 13.63
CA ALA A 8 -17.93 26.34 12.29
C ALA A 8 -16.88 27.44 12.05
N LEU A 9 -16.47 28.16 13.10
CA LEU A 9 -15.42 29.18 13.00
C LEU A 9 -14.01 28.61 12.81
N TRP A 10 -13.73 27.34 13.14
CA TRP A 10 -12.35 26.81 13.12
C TRP A 10 -11.82 26.45 11.73
N ILE A 11 -12.71 26.11 10.80
CA ILE A 11 -12.36 25.89 9.38
C ILE A 11 -12.66 27.14 8.55
N ALA A 12 -13.72 27.88 8.88
CA ALA A 12 -14.20 28.96 8.01
C ALA A 12 -13.64 30.36 8.32
N THR A 13 -12.84 30.56 9.38
CA THR A 13 -12.27 31.88 9.65
C THR A 13 -10.75 31.88 9.62
N SER A 14 -10.20 32.99 9.12
CA SER A 14 -8.85 33.52 9.35
C SER A 14 -8.60 33.80 10.85
N SER A 15 -8.97 32.87 11.71
CA SER A 15 -8.75 32.89 13.14
C SER A 15 -7.25 32.70 13.43
N PRO A 16 -6.68 33.45 14.40
CA PRO A 16 -5.31 33.28 14.87
C PRO A 16 -4.95 31.84 15.22
N ALA A 17 -5.92 30.99 15.60
CA ALA A 17 -5.69 29.59 15.96
C ALA A 17 -5.41 28.67 14.76
N ALA A 18 -6.04 28.92 13.61
CA ALA A 18 -5.74 28.22 12.36
C ALA A 18 -4.39 28.69 11.80
N CYS A 19 -4.08 30.00 11.90
CA CYS A 19 -2.75 30.55 11.57
C CYS A 19 -1.64 30.02 12.48
N ALA A 20 -1.89 29.87 13.78
CA ALA A 20 -0.93 29.34 14.75
C ALA A 20 -0.55 27.87 14.48
N LYS A 21 -1.49 27.03 14.04
CA LYS A 21 -1.22 25.63 13.70
C LYS A 21 -0.52 25.44 12.36
N ARG A 22 -0.75 26.33 11.38
CA ARG A 22 0.02 26.42 10.12
C ARG A 22 1.47 26.82 10.34
N ALA A 23 1.66 27.89 11.14
CA ALA A 23 2.97 28.31 11.61
C ALA A 23 3.64 27.22 12.46
N CYS A 24 2.86 26.40 13.17
CA CYS A 24 3.37 25.25 13.93
C CYS A 24 3.80 24.09 13.03
N ALA A 25 3.06 23.74 11.95
CA ALA A 25 3.49 22.69 11.02
C ALA A 25 4.82 23.04 10.35
N ARG A 26 4.89 24.23 9.73
CA ARG A 26 6.12 24.73 9.12
C ARG A 26 7.21 25.01 10.15
N GLY A 27 6.87 25.70 11.24
CA GLY A 27 7.80 26.09 12.30
C GLY A 27 8.45 24.90 13.00
N THR A 28 7.66 23.89 13.36
CA THR A 28 8.17 22.63 13.90
C THR A 28 9.04 21.93 12.85
N SER A 29 8.59 21.84 11.60
CA SER A 29 9.35 21.16 10.54
C SER A 29 10.70 21.83 10.25
N ARG A 30 10.84 23.15 10.39
CA ARG A 30 12.12 23.88 10.23
C ARG A 30 13.21 23.39 11.18
N GLU A 31 12.84 22.82 12.33
CA GLU A 31 13.80 22.25 13.29
C GLU A 31 14.33 20.88 12.83
N PHE A 32 13.55 20.13 12.06
CA PHE A 32 13.89 18.78 11.60
C PHE A 32 14.57 18.74 10.23
N VAL A 33 14.25 19.68 9.35
CA VAL A 33 14.57 19.54 7.92
C VAL A 33 15.67 20.48 7.48
N ARG A 34 16.49 20.08 6.51
CA ARG A 34 17.62 20.89 6.02
C ARG A 34 17.18 21.98 5.05
N GLU A 35 16.15 21.71 4.25
CA GLU A 35 15.68 22.59 3.20
C GLU A 35 15.09 23.88 3.76
N PRO A 36 15.27 25.02 3.06
CA PRO A 36 14.53 26.23 3.40
C PRO A 36 13.04 25.98 3.14
N LEU A 37 12.18 26.34 4.09
CA LEU A 37 10.73 26.26 3.95
C LEU A 37 10.18 27.68 3.77
N PRO A 38 9.85 28.12 2.53
CA PRO A 38 9.36 29.48 2.27
C PRO A 38 8.07 29.80 3.04
N ASP A 39 7.80 31.09 3.25
CA ASP A 39 6.65 31.50 4.06
C ASP A 39 5.31 31.35 3.33
N ASP A 40 5.30 31.45 2.00
CA ASP A 40 4.12 31.18 1.19
C ASP A 40 3.77 29.68 1.26
N LEU A 41 2.48 29.37 1.27
CA LEU A 41 1.98 28.00 1.40
C LEU A 41 1.18 27.58 0.17
N ARG A 42 1.47 26.38 -0.31
CA ARG A 42 0.64 25.65 -1.29
C ARG A 42 0.23 24.31 -0.70
N PHE A 43 -0.90 23.79 -1.16
CA PHE A 43 -1.50 22.61 -0.56
C PHE A 43 -1.77 21.52 -1.59
N ARG A 44 -1.55 20.28 -1.15
CA ARG A 44 -2.00 19.04 -1.78
C ARG A 44 -3.06 18.40 -0.91
N VAL A 45 -4.30 18.33 -1.37
CA VAL A 45 -5.38 17.75 -0.57
C VAL A 45 -5.63 16.31 -0.98
N HIS A 46 -5.39 15.39 -0.05
CA HIS A 46 -5.66 13.96 -0.20
C HIS A 46 -6.99 13.64 0.48
N LEU A 47 -8.06 13.61 -0.33
CA LEU A 47 -9.39 13.28 0.12
C LEU A 47 -9.57 11.76 0.26
N ASN A 48 -10.54 11.35 1.09
CA ASN A 48 -10.93 9.96 1.27
C ASN A 48 -9.79 8.98 1.60
N SER A 49 -8.92 9.36 2.53
CA SER A 49 -7.84 8.50 3.02
C SER A 49 -8.29 7.58 4.18
N SER A 50 -9.52 7.05 4.12
CA SER A 50 -10.13 6.14 5.11
C SER A 50 -10.81 4.94 4.46
N TYR A 51 -11.14 3.91 5.27
CA TYR A 51 -12.01 2.82 4.83
C TYR A 51 -13.47 3.14 5.16
N ASP A 52 -14.27 3.36 4.12
CA ASP A 52 -15.65 3.83 4.27
C ASP A 52 -16.70 2.71 4.23
N GLY A 53 -16.29 1.44 4.25
CA GLY A 53 -17.21 0.30 4.18
C GLY A 53 -18.02 0.04 5.45
N HIS A 54 -17.69 0.67 6.58
CA HIS A 54 -18.47 0.58 7.80
C HIS A 54 -19.80 1.35 7.71
N PRO A 55 -20.87 0.92 8.41
CA PRO A 55 -22.10 1.69 8.49
C PRO A 55 -21.86 3.14 8.91
N ARG A 56 -22.68 4.05 8.40
CA ARG A 56 -22.63 5.47 8.76
C ARG A 56 -23.33 5.70 10.10
N VAL A 57 -22.81 6.63 10.89
CA VAL A 57 -23.36 7.03 12.19
C VAL A 57 -23.81 8.49 12.14
N GLY A 58 -24.94 8.81 12.78
CA GLY A 58 -25.40 10.19 12.90
C GLY A 58 -25.62 10.88 11.56
N ASP A 59 -24.97 12.01 11.34
CA ASP A 59 -25.09 12.85 10.15
C ASP A 59 -23.94 12.66 9.14
N GLU A 60 -23.17 11.57 9.27
CA GLU A 60 -22.05 11.25 8.39
C GLU A 60 -22.45 11.20 6.91
N VAL A 61 -21.70 11.95 6.10
CA VAL A 61 -21.80 11.98 4.64
C VAL A 61 -20.48 11.55 4.03
N VAL A 62 -20.56 10.77 2.97
CA VAL A 62 -19.43 10.42 2.11
C VAL A 62 -19.65 10.97 0.71
N TYR A 63 -18.57 11.30 0.03
CA TYR A 63 -18.58 11.87 -1.32
C TYR A 63 -17.84 10.93 -2.26
N PRO A 64 -18.53 10.06 -3.02
CA PRO A 64 -17.89 9.05 -3.86
C PRO A 64 -16.86 9.64 -4.83
N GLU A 65 -17.11 10.85 -5.32
CA GLU A 65 -16.22 11.57 -6.24
C GLU A 65 -14.85 11.92 -5.62
N HIS A 66 -14.72 11.94 -4.29
CA HIS A 66 -13.46 12.22 -3.60
C HIS A 66 -12.40 11.15 -3.81
N SER A 67 -12.80 9.93 -4.20
CA SER A 67 -11.87 8.83 -4.51
C SER A 67 -11.35 8.90 -5.95
N ALA A 68 -11.90 9.79 -6.78
CA ALA A 68 -11.53 9.87 -8.18
C ALA A 68 -10.17 10.55 -8.36
N PHE A 69 -9.27 9.92 -9.12
CA PHE A 69 -7.95 10.47 -9.42
C PHE A 69 -8.02 11.89 -10.03
N GLY A 70 -8.97 12.11 -10.95
CA GLY A 70 -9.18 13.44 -11.53
C GLY A 70 -9.54 14.50 -10.48
N LYS A 71 -10.28 14.14 -9.42
CA LYS A 71 -10.59 15.05 -8.32
C LYS A 71 -9.33 15.36 -7.50
N ALA A 72 -8.54 14.35 -7.15
CA ALA A 72 -7.27 14.54 -6.47
C ALA A 72 -6.34 15.50 -7.23
N MET A 73 -6.29 15.40 -8.57
CA MET A 73 -5.44 16.26 -9.38
C MET A 73 -5.86 17.73 -9.41
N THR A 74 -7.15 18.02 -9.29
CA THR A 74 -7.61 19.41 -9.14
C THR A 74 -7.23 20.03 -7.80
N LEU A 75 -6.74 19.22 -6.85
CA LEU A 75 -6.36 19.62 -5.50
C LEU A 75 -4.86 19.43 -5.22
N HIS A 76 -4.04 19.27 -6.27
CA HIS A 76 -2.60 19.00 -6.14
C HIS A 76 -1.74 20.24 -5.94
N GLU A 77 -2.21 21.43 -6.33
CA GLU A 77 -1.48 22.67 -6.08
C GLU A 77 -2.46 23.81 -5.86
N VAL A 78 -3.11 23.81 -4.70
CA VAL A 78 -4.20 24.74 -4.39
C VAL A 78 -3.83 25.75 -3.30
N THR A 79 -4.56 26.85 -3.26
CA THR A 79 -4.47 27.86 -2.21
C THR A 79 -5.20 27.42 -0.95
N GLU A 80 -4.92 28.08 0.16
CA GLU A 80 -5.65 27.84 1.41
C GLU A 80 -7.17 28.00 1.24
N GLU A 81 -7.61 29.06 0.57
CA GLU A 81 -9.04 29.32 0.31
C GLU A 81 -9.72 28.15 -0.41
N GLN A 82 -9.03 27.56 -1.39
CA GLN A 82 -9.51 26.38 -2.12
C GLN A 82 -9.54 25.13 -1.24
N VAL A 83 -8.59 24.96 -0.32
CA VAL A 83 -8.65 23.88 0.70
C VAL A 83 -9.87 24.06 1.58
N LEU A 84 -10.09 25.26 2.13
CA LEU A 84 -11.22 25.54 3.01
C LEU A 84 -12.55 25.33 2.30
N THR A 85 -12.69 25.83 1.08
CA THR A 85 -13.87 25.62 0.24
C THR A 85 -14.13 24.14 -0.07
N THR A 86 -13.06 23.34 -0.18
CA THR A 86 -13.17 21.90 -0.45
C THR A 86 -13.57 21.09 0.78
N LEU A 87 -12.99 21.42 1.95
CA LEU A 87 -13.18 20.65 3.19
C LEU A 87 -14.40 21.11 3.99
N TRP A 88 -14.90 22.33 3.76
CA TRP A 88 -16.12 22.83 4.38
C TRP A 88 -17.31 22.69 3.42
N ARG A 89 -18.11 21.63 3.58
CA ARG A 89 -19.26 21.36 2.69
C ARG A 89 -20.57 21.34 3.47
N GLY A 90 -21.36 22.41 3.31
CA GLY A 90 -22.72 22.48 3.87
C GLY A 90 -22.76 22.30 5.39
N GLY A 91 -21.84 22.96 6.11
CA GLY A 91 -21.73 22.89 7.57
C GLY A 91 -20.96 21.67 8.09
N ARG A 92 -20.42 20.82 7.21
CA ARG A 92 -19.71 19.59 7.57
C ARG A 92 -18.24 19.65 7.22
N VAL A 93 -17.46 18.86 7.96
CA VAL A 93 -16.01 18.77 7.86
C VAL A 93 -15.57 17.31 7.98
N PRO A 94 -14.40 16.93 7.44
CA PRO A 94 -13.84 15.60 7.67
C PRO A 94 -13.69 15.30 9.16
N GLU A 95 -14.02 14.09 9.59
CA GLU A 95 -13.83 13.63 10.98
C GLU A 95 -12.37 13.75 11.46
N TRP A 96 -11.39 13.64 10.56
CA TRP A 96 -9.98 13.95 10.83
C TRP A 96 -9.27 14.57 9.63
N ILE A 97 -8.32 15.45 9.92
CA ILE A 97 -7.45 16.13 8.95
C ILE A 97 -6.02 16.19 9.51
N ASN A 98 -5.05 15.74 8.71
CA ASN A 98 -3.64 15.67 9.06
C ASN A 98 -2.81 16.47 8.06
N PRO A 99 -2.48 17.74 8.38
CA PRO A 99 -1.50 18.51 7.63
C PRO A 99 -0.06 18.11 7.98
N SER A 100 0.81 18.02 6.98
CA SER A 100 2.26 17.80 7.13
C SER A 100 3.05 18.50 6.03
N VAL A 101 4.26 18.98 6.33
CA VAL A 101 5.18 19.50 5.31
C VAL A 101 5.62 18.34 4.41
N ALA A 102 5.52 18.56 3.10
CA ALA A 102 5.76 17.53 2.09
C ALA A 102 6.85 17.88 1.08
N GLY A 103 7.26 19.15 1.02
CA GLY A 103 8.20 19.65 0.03
C GLY A 103 8.19 21.18 -0.02
N GLU A 104 8.83 21.72 -1.04
CA GLU A 104 8.79 23.15 -1.37
C GLU A 104 8.92 23.37 -2.89
N THR A 105 8.63 24.59 -3.36
CA THR A 105 8.62 24.96 -4.79
C THR A 105 9.64 26.05 -5.13
N GLY A 106 10.61 26.30 -4.25
CA GLY A 106 11.51 27.45 -4.22
C GLY A 106 10.86 28.73 -3.69
N THR A 107 9.57 28.91 -3.97
CA THR A 107 8.79 30.10 -3.59
C THR A 107 7.76 29.84 -2.49
N ALA A 108 7.29 28.59 -2.34
CA ALA A 108 6.30 28.20 -1.34
C ALA A 108 6.67 26.88 -0.66
N THR A 109 6.27 26.71 0.60
CA THR A 109 6.25 25.41 1.28
C THR A 109 5.01 24.63 0.83
N LEU A 110 5.20 23.35 0.47
CA LEU A 110 4.12 22.45 0.10
C LEU A 110 3.63 21.68 1.33
N ILE A 111 2.32 21.75 1.59
CA ILE A 111 1.66 21.07 2.70
C ILE A 111 0.73 19.98 2.14
N ASP A 112 0.97 18.73 2.52
CA ASP A 112 -0.01 17.68 2.33
C ASP A 112 -1.11 17.81 3.38
N VAL A 113 -2.36 17.85 2.96
CA VAL A 113 -3.56 17.86 3.80
C VAL A 113 -4.29 16.55 3.57
N VAL A 114 -4.09 15.59 4.46
CA VAL A 114 -4.71 14.27 4.32
C VAL A 114 -5.91 14.14 5.23
N CYS A 115 -7.05 13.69 4.71
CA CYS A 115 -8.30 13.63 5.46
C CYS A 115 -9.13 12.39 5.12
N CYS A 116 -10.03 11.99 6.02
CA CYS A 116 -10.98 10.91 5.77
C CYS A 116 -12.04 11.28 4.74
N GLY A 117 -12.77 10.26 4.28
CA GLY A 117 -13.90 10.39 3.37
C GLY A 117 -15.21 10.76 4.06
N ARG A 118 -15.30 10.57 5.39
CA ARG A 118 -16.48 10.87 6.19
C ARG A 118 -16.49 12.30 6.69
N PHE A 119 -17.59 12.99 6.42
CA PHE A 119 -17.85 14.36 6.79
C PHE A 119 -19.04 14.43 7.74
N THR A 120 -18.95 15.28 8.76
CA THR A 120 -19.98 15.42 9.80
C THR A 120 -20.04 16.88 10.29
N ALA A 121 -21.21 17.30 10.76
CA ALA A 121 -21.40 18.52 11.54
C ALA A 121 -21.51 18.22 13.05
N ASP A 122 -21.59 16.94 13.44
CA ASP A 122 -21.62 16.50 14.83
C ASP A 122 -20.21 16.48 15.41
N GLU A 123 -19.90 17.46 16.24
CA GLU A 123 -18.61 17.58 16.92
C GLU A 123 -18.21 16.32 17.70
N ARG A 124 -19.17 15.50 18.15
CA ARG A 124 -18.89 14.28 18.93
C ARG A 124 -18.28 13.17 18.09
N LEU A 125 -18.46 13.23 16.77
CA LEU A 125 -17.91 12.28 15.80
C LEU A 125 -16.51 12.69 15.33
N LEU A 126 -16.10 13.93 15.58
CA LEU A 126 -14.75 14.40 15.27
C LEU A 126 -13.71 13.65 16.09
N TYR A 127 -12.64 13.22 15.42
CA TYR A 127 -11.53 12.57 16.10
C TYR A 127 -10.94 13.52 17.14
N HIS A 128 -10.61 12.99 18.32
CA HIS A 128 -10.11 13.75 19.48
C HIS A 128 -11.09 14.74 20.12
N ALA A 129 -12.38 14.71 19.77
CA ALA A 129 -13.40 15.53 20.45
C ALA A 129 -13.41 15.30 21.97
N ARG A 130 -13.21 14.05 22.41
CA ARG A 130 -13.11 13.69 23.84
C ARG A 130 -11.84 14.19 24.54
N GLU A 131 -10.81 14.53 23.77
CA GLU A 131 -9.56 15.12 24.27
C GLU A 131 -9.62 16.65 24.31
N GLY A 132 -10.75 17.26 23.94
CA GLY A 132 -10.90 18.72 23.84
C GLY A 132 -10.07 19.32 22.70
N ARG A 133 -9.65 18.50 21.73
CA ARG A 133 -8.86 18.93 20.57
C ARG A 133 -9.74 18.94 19.33
N PRO A 134 -9.58 19.91 18.43
CA PRO A 134 -10.25 19.86 17.14
C PRO A 134 -9.69 18.69 16.29
N PRO A 135 -10.34 18.28 15.19
CA PRO A 135 -9.99 17.09 14.39
C PRO A 135 -8.65 17.19 13.62
N PHE A 136 -7.74 18.07 14.05
CA PHE A 136 -6.48 18.37 13.39
C PHE A 136 -5.29 17.85 14.18
N HIS A 137 -4.48 17.03 13.52
CA HIS A 137 -3.14 16.70 14.01
C HIS A 137 -2.12 17.26 13.04
N VAL A 138 -1.46 18.33 13.46
CA VAL A 138 -0.25 18.79 12.78
C VAL A 138 0.80 17.72 12.98
N LEU A 139 1.12 17.01 11.89
CA LEU A 139 2.15 15.99 11.92
C LEU A 139 3.49 16.63 11.57
N GLY A 140 4.53 16.21 12.27
CA GLY A 140 5.90 16.48 11.85
C GLY A 140 6.19 15.87 10.48
N PRO A 141 7.31 16.24 9.84
CA PRO A 141 7.74 15.61 8.60
C PRO A 141 7.93 14.11 8.82
N THR A 142 7.73 13.33 7.77
CA THR A 142 8.09 11.90 7.78
C THR A 142 9.57 11.78 8.15
N LEU A 143 9.90 10.96 9.14
CA LEU A 143 11.29 10.79 9.56
C LEU A 143 12.00 9.75 8.68
N PRO A 144 13.25 9.98 8.25
CA PRO A 144 13.98 8.99 7.47
C PRO A 144 14.25 7.73 8.29
N VAL A 145 14.47 6.62 7.59
CA VAL A 145 14.89 5.37 8.23
C VAL A 145 16.23 5.59 8.95
N GLY A 146 16.29 5.21 10.23
CA GLY A 146 17.51 5.35 11.04
C GLY A 146 17.71 6.75 11.64
N TYR A 147 16.73 7.65 11.55
CA TYR A 147 16.76 8.98 12.15
C TYR A 147 17.27 8.96 13.60
N GLN A 148 18.20 9.88 13.90
CA GLN A 148 18.68 10.14 15.25
C GLN A 148 18.18 11.50 15.72
N GLU A 149 17.68 11.55 16.96
CA GLU A 149 17.11 12.75 17.56
C GLU A 149 18.12 13.92 17.51
N GLY A 150 17.65 15.08 17.03
CA GLY A 150 18.46 16.29 16.92
C GLY A 150 19.26 16.43 15.62
N GLU A 151 19.32 15.40 14.77
CA GLU A 151 19.87 15.54 13.42
C GLU A 151 18.84 16.21 12.49
N ARG A 152 19.33 17.01 11.53
CA ARG A 152 18.48 17.55 10.45
C ARG A 152 18.61 16.66 9.21
N PHE A 153 17.50 16.40 8.53
CA PHE A 153 17.45 15.53 7.34
C PHE A 153 16.77 16.23 6.15
N SER A 154 16.86 15.63 4.95
CA SER A 154 16.13 16.17 3.79
C SER A 154 14.66 15.79 3.82
N ILE A 155 13.75 16.74 3.59
CA ILE A 155 12.33 16.43 3.32
C ILE A 155 12.13 15.52 2.11
N TYR A 156 13.11 15.46 1.20
CA TYR A 156 13.04 14.69 -0.02
C TYR A 156 13.54 13.24 0.12
N HIS A 157 13.89 12.77 1.33
CA HIS A 157 14.23 11.36 1.54
C HIS A 157 13.11 10.40 1.07
N TRP A 158 11.87 10.88 1.08
CA TRP A 158 10.75 10.30 0.35
C TRP A 158 10.04 11.38 -0.46
N ALA A 159 9.66 11.07 -1.71
CA ALA A 159 8.91 12.00 -2.55
C ALA A 159 7.76 11.30 -3.29
N ALA A 160 6.64 12.02 -3.41
CA ALA A 160 5.51 11.60 -4.24
C ALA A 160 5.28 12.59 -5.37
N CYS A 161 5.46 12.10 -6.59
CA CYS A 161 5.29 12.84 -7.84
C CYS A 161 3.98 12.42 -8.50
N TRP A 162 3.12 13.40 -8.78
CA TRP A 162 1.83 13.18 -9.48
C TRP A 162 1.88 13.72 -10.90
N THR A 163 2.87 14.56 -11.20
CA THR A 163 3.12 15.14 -12.51
C THR A 163 4.61 15.03 -12.86
N PRO A 164 4.99 15.05 -14.15
CA PRO A 164 6.39 15.13 -14.55
C PRO A 164 7.12 16.36 -13.99
N ALA A 165 6.43 17.48 -13.79
CA ALA A 165 7.01 18.68 -13.16
C ALA A 165 7.41 18.44 -11.70
N ASP A 166 6.77 17.49 -11.00
CA ASP A 166 7.21 17.10 -9.66
C ASP A 166 8.58 16.39 -9.71
N ILE A 167 8.82 15.55 -10.73
CA ILE A 167 10.15 14.92 -10.94
C ILE A 167 11.21 15.98 -11.17
N GLU A 168 10.94 16.98 -12.02
CA GLU A 168 11.88 18.07 -12.33
C GLU A 168 12.30 18.88 -11.09
N ARG A 169 11.45 18.92 -10.05
CA ARG A 169 11.78 19.56 -8.76
C ARG A 169 12.56 18.60 -7.86
N VAL A 170 12.05 17.38 -7.71
CA VAL A 170 12.64 16.36 -6.82
C VAL A 170 14.04 15.93 -7.28
N VAL A 171 14.32 15.99 -8.58
CA VAL A 171 15.66 15.65 -9.13
C VAL A 171 16.76 16.59 -8.64
N LEU A 172 16.43 17.81 -8.20
CA LEU A 172 17.39 18.73 -7.58
C LEU A 172 17.92 18.21 -6.23
N HIS A 173 17.23 17.21 -5.66
CA HIS A 173 17.57 16.55 -4.40
C HIS A 173 17.85 15.05 -4.61
N ALA A 174 18.21 14.63 -5.82
CA ALA A 174 18.26 13.21 -6.19
C ALA A 174 19.16 12.34 -5.30
N ASP A 175 20.23 12.92 -4.72
CA ASP A 175 21.14 12.23 -3.80
C ASP A 175 20.51 11.91 -2.44
N ASP A 176 19.48 12.65 -2.05
CA ASP A 176 18.76 12.46 -0.79
C ASP A 176 17.56 11.52 -0.94
N VAL A 177 17.04 11.32 -2.16
CA VAL A 177 15.83 10.52 -2.41
C VAL A 177 16.12 9.02 -2.24
N TRP A 178 15.55 8.44 -1.18
CA TRP A 178 15.62 7.01 -0.89
C TRP A 178 14.40 6.24 -1.41
N SER A 179 13.23 6.88 -1.41
CA SER A 179 11.97 6.30 -1.89
C SER A 179 11.17 7.28 -2.75
N LEU A 180 10.65 6.82 -3.89
CA LEU A 180 9.95 7.64 -4.87
C LEU A 180 8.64 6.98 -5.29
N ASP A 181 7.56 7.75 -5.18
CA ASP A 181 6.23 7.37 -5.67
C ASP A 181 5.93 8.14 -6.97
N LEU A 182 5.62 7.44 -8.06
CA LEU A 182 5.10 8.01 -9.31
C LEU A 182 3.63 7.66 -9.45
N ILE A 183 2.75 8.67 -9.45
CA ILE A 183 1.32 8.47 -9.29
C ILE A 183 0.55 9.04 -10.49
N GLY A 184 -0.14 8.16 -11.21
CA GLY A 184 -1.14 8.53 -12.20
C GLY A 184 -0.72 8.37 -13.66
N PRO A 185 -1.64 8.73 -14.58
CA PRO A 185 -1.53 8.41 -15.99
C PRO A 185 -0.48 9.22 -16.75
N ALA A 186 0.05 10.28 -16.14
CA ALA A 186 1.09 11.10 -16.75
C ALA A 186 2.44 10.35 -16.85
N PHE A 187 2.66 9.32 -16.03
CA PHE A 187 3.91 8.55 -16.02
C PHE A 187 3.84 7.37 -16.99
N THR A 188 4.07 7.67 -18.27
CA THR A 188 4.30 6.68 -19.34
C THR A 188 5.77 6.28 -19.41
N ASP A 189 6.15 5.42 -20.37
CA ASP A 189 7.53 5.00 -20.58
C ASP A 189 8.53 6.16 -20.79
N ARG A 190 8.08 7.29 -21.38
CA ARG A 190 8.96 8.43 -21.68
C ARG A 190 9.36 9.22 -20.42
N PRO A 191 8.43 9.71 -19.57
CA PRO A 191 8.80 10.33 -18.30
C PRO A 191 9.59 9.40 -17.38
N LEU A 192 9.30 8.08 -17.42
CA LEU A 192 10.03 7.10 -16.62
C LEU A 192 11.53 7.04 -16.98
N ALA A 193 11.91 7.39 -18.21
CA ALA A 193 13.32 7.42 -18.60
C ALA A 193 14.16 8.43 -17.79
N ALA A 194 13.55 9.45 -17.18
CA ALA A 194 14.24 10.48 -16.41
C ALA A 194 14.62 10.05 -14.98
N ILE A 195 14.14 8.92 -14.47
CA ILE A 195 14.38 8.52 -13.06
C ILE A 195 15.83 8.07 -12.78
N HIS A 196 16.66 7.94 -13.80
CA HIS A 196 18.06 7.47 -13.69
C HIS A 196 18.96 8.39 -12.85
N GLU A 197 18.53 9.63 -12.58
CA GLU A 197 19.24 10.58 -11.73
C GLU A 197 19.18 10.17 -10.24
N PHE A 198 18.15 9.42 -9.81
CA PHE A 198 17.98 8.99 -8.42
C PHE A 198 18.86 7.79 -8.06
N ARG A 199 20.18 7.94 -8.12
CA ARG A 199 21.14 6.83 -7.92
C ARG A 199 21.10 6.20 -6.52
N GLY A 200 20.59 6.95 -5.53
CA GLY A 200 20.37 6.52 -4.16
C GLY A 200 19.07 5.73 -3.93
N LEU A 201 18.18 5.67 -4.93
CA LEU A 201 16.83 5.13 -4.78
C LEU A 201 16.83 3.63 -4.44
N GLU A 202 16.18 3.27 -3.34
CA GLU A 202 15.98 1.87 -2.94
C GLU A 202 14.55 1.39 -3.17
N ILE A 203 13.58 2.30 -3.16
CA ILE A 203 12.15 1.97 -3.30
C ILE A 203 11.55 2.83 -4.41
N LEU A 204 11.04 2.17 -5.44
CA LEU A 204 10.23 2.80 -6.50
C LEU A 204 8.82 2.22 -6.47
N GLU A 205 7.85 3.06 -6.18
CA GLU A 205 6.43 2.72 -6.30
C GLU A 205 5.80 3.48 -7.46
N MET A 206 5.16 2.77 -8.38
CA MET A 206 4.43 3.36 -9.49
C MET A 206 2.95 3.00 -9.35
N LYS A 207 2.07 4.00 -9.24
CA LYS A 207 0.65 3.84 -8.90
C LYS A 207 -0.23 4.35 -10.03
N GLN A 208 -1.15 3.52 -10.52
CA GLN A 208 -2.03 3.84 -11.64
C GLN A 208 -1.26 4.31 -12.89
N VAL A 209 -0.13 3.67 -13.22
CA VAL A 209 0.73 4.09 -14.34
C VAL A 209 0.49 3.28 -15.62
N PRO A 210 0.42 3.90 -16.80
CA PRO A 210 0.25 3.23 -18.09
C PRO A 210 1.60 2.92 -18.76
N ILE A 211 2.52 2.29 -18.04
CA ILE A 211 3.80 1.87 -18.60
C ILE A 211 3.59 0.62 -19.49
N THR A 212 4.28 0.55 -20.63
CA THR A 212 4.15 -0.56 -21.59
C THR A 212 5.40 -1.41 -21.72
N GLY A 213 6.51 -0.99 -21.11
CA GLY A 213 7.74 -1.79 -21.04
C GLY A 213 9.02 -1.03 -21.38
N PRO A 214 9.09 -0.31 -22.52
CA PRO A 214 10.33 0.36 -22.96
C PRO A 214 10.97 1.30 -21.93
N GLY A 215 10.17 1.94 -21.08
CA GLY A 215 10.64 2.85 -20.04
C GLY A 215 11.35 2.16 -18.88
N LEU A 216 11.11 0.85 -18.69
CA LEU A 216 11.75 0.06 -17.63
C LEU A 216 13.27 -0.04 -17.80
N ARG A 217 13.81 0.22 -19.00
CA ARG A 217 15.27 0.22 -19.25
C ARG A 217 16.02 1.20 -18.36
N GLY A 218 15.37 2.30 -17.96
CA GLY A 218 15.96 3.32 -17.08
C GLY A 218 16.35 2.75 -15.71
N LEU A 219 15.68 1.68 -15.25
CA LEU A 219 15.95 1.04 -13.96
C LEU A 219 17.38 0.48 -13.87
N ALA A 220 18.06 0.24 -15.00
CA ALA A 220 19.45 -0.22 -15.03
C ALA A 220 20.43 0.77 -14.38
N ARG A 221 20.01 2.03 -14.22
CA ARG A 221 20.79 3.11 -13.62
C ARG A 221 20.47 3.33 -12.14
N LEU A 222 19.68 2.46 -11.54
CA LEU A 222 19.31 2.49 -10.13
C LEU A 222 19.99 1.33 -9.36
N PRO A 223 21.30 1.44 -9.07
CA PRO A 223 22.09 0.31 -8.56
C PRO A 223 21.65 -0.17 -7.17
N ARG A 224 20.91 0.68 -6.43
CA ARG A 224 20.44 0.38 -5.07
C ARG A 224 18.97 -0.04 -5.02
N LEU A 225 18.28 -0.18 -6.16
CA LEU A 225 16.85 -0.48 -6.18
C LEU A 225 16.56 -1.87 -5.59
N ARG A 226 15.86 -1.90 -4.46
CA ARG A 226 15.52 -3.12 -3.71
C ARG A 226 14.06 -3.48 -3.79
N VAL A 227 13.19 -2.49 -3.95
CA VAL A 227 11.74 -2.65 -4.00
C VAL A 227 11.21 -1.94 -5.23
N LEU A 228 10.55 -2.71 -6.10
CA LEU A 228 9.81 -2.20 -7.24
C LEU A 228 8.35 -2.62 -7.10
N ARG A 229 7.46 -1.64 -6.95
CA ARG A 229 6.03 -1.88 -6.96
C ARG A 229 5.41 -1.16 -8.14
N VAL A 230 4.63 -1.90 -8.93
CA VAL A 230 3.90 -1.37 -10.06
C VAL A 230 2.44 -1.73 -9.92
N ASP A 231 1.63 -0.70 -9.83
CA ASP A 231 0.20 -0.77 -9.85
C ASP A 231 -0.28 -0.14 -11.16
N PHE A 232 -0.64 -1.00 -12.11
CA PHE A 232 -0.85 -0.63 -13.52
C PHE A 232 -2.16 0.14 -13.71
N ALA A 233 -2.14 1.20 -14.52
CA ALA A 233 -3.38 1.76 -15.07
C ALA A 233 -4.10 0.71 -15.95
N PRO A 234 -5.36 0.94 -16.38
CA PRO A 234 -5.97 0.10 -17.40
C PRO A 234 -5.14 0.12 -18.70
N LEU A 235 -4.52 -1.02 -19.05
CA LEU A 235 -3.81 -1.26 -20.30
C LEU A 235 -4.10 -2.67 -20.84
N LEU A 236 -3.94 -2.83 -22.16
CA LEU A 236 -4.18 -4.11 -22.83
C LEU A 236 -3.03 -5.10 -22.60
N ARG A 237 -1.79 -4.63 -22.67
CA ARG A 237 -0.59 -5.46 -22.55
C ARG A 237 0.60 -4.73 -21.92
N ILE A 238 1.49 -5.50 -21.29
CA ILE A 238 2.80 -5.06 -20.80
C ILE A 238 3.88 -5.96 -21.40
N ASP A 239 5.01 -5.37 -21.80
CA ASP A 239 6.21 -6.13 -22.21
C ASP A 239 7.36 -5.93 -21.22
N LEU A 240 7.69 -6.99 -20.49
CA LEU A 240 8.79 -7.01 -19.52
C LEU A 240 10.14 -7.36 -20.16
N SER A 241 10.22 -7.57 -21.47
CA SER A 241 11.48 -7.86 -22.19
C SER A 241 12.54 -6.76 -22.03
N SER A 242 12.09 -5.54 -21.74
CA SER A 242 12.93 -4.36 -21.53
C SER A 242 13.32 -4.15 -20.07
N MET A 243 12.90 -5.04 -19.15
CA MET A 243 13.37 -5.01 -17.77
C MET A 243 14.87 -5.34 -17.74
N PRO A 244 15.71 -4.46 -17.18
CA PRO A 244 17.14 -4.71 -17.11
C PRO A 244 17.47 -5.74 -16.02
N SER A 245 18.72 -6.19 -15.97
CA SER A 245 19.19 -6.91 -14.79
C SER A 245 19.18 -5.97 -13.59
N LEU A 246 18.56 -6.41 -12.50
CA LEU A 246 18.38 -5.67 -11.25
C LEU A 246 18.96 -6.50 -10.10
N PRO A 247 20.29 -6.51 -9.93
CA PRO A 247 20.97 -7.45 -9.03
C PRO A 247 20.70 -7.20 -7.54
N THR A 248 20.13 -6.04 -7.19
CA THR A 248 19.79 -5.69 -5.80
C THR A 248 18.29 -5.78 -5.51
N LEU A 249 17.46 -6.10 -6.52
CA LEU A 249 16.01 -6.15 -6.37
C LEU A 249 15.60 -7.37 -5.56
N THR A 250 14.94 -7.12 -4.43
CA THR A 250 14.47 -8.15 -3.49
C THR A 250 12.96 -8.30 -3.48
N VAL A 251 12.22 -7.26 -3.88
CA VAL A 251 10.75 -7.24 -3.89
C VAL A 251 10.25 -6.71 -5.23
N LEU A 252 9.39 -7.49 -5.88
CA LEU A 252 8.67 -7.11 -7.08
C LEU A 252 7.18 -7.37 -6.89
N ASP A 253 6.39 -6.29 -6.83
CA ASP A 253 4.94 -6.37 -6.78
C ASP A 253 4.35 -5.80 -8.06
N LEU A 254 3.66 -6.64 -8.85
CA LEU A 254 2.95 -6.26 -10.06
C LEU A 254 1.45 -6.46 -9.85
N THR A 255 0.71 -5.36 -9.77
CA THR A 255 -0.71 -5.36 -9.41
C THR A 255 -1.56 -4.69 -10.47
N ARG A 256 -2.80 -5.19 -10.62
CA ARG A 256 -3.70 -4.86 -11.74
C ARG A 256 -3.07 -5.13 -13.11
N LEU A 257 -2.40 -6.29 -13.20
CA LEU A 257 -1.78 -6.76 -14.43
C LEU A 257 -2.76 -6.69 -15.62
N PRO A 258 -2.29 -6.28 -16.80
CA PRO A 258 -3.09 -6.31 -18.03
C PRO A 258 -3.39 -7.74 -18.48
N ALA A 259 -4.24 -7.89 -19.50
CA ALA A 259 -4.65 -9.21 -19.99
C ALA A 259 -3.48 -10.00 -20.61
N GLU A 260 -2.51 -9.30 -21.20
CA GLU A 260 -1.33 -9.90 -21.82
C GLU A 260 -0.05 -9.39 -21.15
N VAL A 261 0.76 -10.30 -20.63
CA VAL A 261 2.08 -10.00 -20.05
C VAL A 261 3.11 -10.77 -20.88
N THR A 262 3.98 -10.04 -21.57
CA THR A 262 5.05 -10.64 -22.37
C THR A 262 6.43 -10.38 -21.79
N GLY A 263 7.45 -11.10 -22.26
CA GLY A 263 8.83 -10.93 -21.86
C GLY A 263 9.11 -11.37 -20.41
N VAL A 264 8.28 -12.23 -19.82
CA VAL A 264 8.43 -12.61 -18.39
C VAL A 264 9.74 -13.34 -18.10
N ALA A 265 10.36 -13.97 -19.09
CA ALA A 265 11.69 -14.54 -18.98
C ALA A 265 12.75 -13.50 -18.56
N GLY A 266 12.54 -12.21 -18.88
CA GLY A 266 13.40 -11.11 -18.45
C GLY A 266 13.50 -10.94 -16.94
N LEU A 267 12.52 -11.41 -16.17
CA LEU A 267 12.55 -11.38 -14.70
C LEU A 267 13.73 -12.21 -14.12
N GLY A 268 14.32 -13.13 -14.89
CA GLY A 268 15.51 -13.88 -14.48
C GLY A 268 16.74 -13.00 -14.24
N GLY A 269 16.74 -11.75 -14.72
CA GLY A 269 17.77 -10.76 -14.43
C GLY A 269 17.75 -10.21 -13.00
N ALA A 270 16.72 -10.53 -12.20
CA ALA A 270 16.59 -10.18 -10.78
C ALA A 270 16.90 -11.39 -9.89
N ALA A 271 18.15 -11.87 -9.93
CA ALA A 271 18.56 -13.12 -9.27
C ALA A 271 18.44 -13.10 -7.74
N GLU A 272 18.44 -11.91 -7.11
CA GLU A 272 18.28 -11.72 -5.66
C GLU A 272 16.81 -11.51 -5.23
N LEU A 273 15.86 -11.70 -6.14
CA LEU A 273 14.44 -11.52 -5.85
C LEU A 273 13.97 -12.51 -4.78
N GLU A 274 13.52 -11.99 -3.64
CA GLU A 274 13.02 -12.79 -2.53
C GLU A 274 11.50 -12.88 -2.53
N TRP A 275 10.81 -11.80 -2.92
CA TRP A 275 9.35 -11.69 -2.92
C TRP A 275 8.82 -11.28 -4.29
N LEU A 276 7.89 -12.09 -4.82
CA LEU A 276 7.18 -11.81 -6.05
C LEU A 276 5.68 -11.86 -5.82
N THR A 277 4.99 -10.75 -6.13
CA THR A 277 3.53 -10.67 -6.11
C THR A 277 3.02 -10.38 -7.52
N LEU A 278 2.08 -11.19 -8.00
CA LEU A 278 1.34 -10.98 -9.23
C LEU A 278 -0.16 -10.89 -8.89
N GLN A 279 -0.81 -9.79 -9.26
CA GLN A 279 -2.24 -9.60 -9.03
C GLN A 279 -2.95 -9.10 -10.29
N ALA A 280 -3.99 -9.81 -10.71
CA ALA A 280 -4.87 -9.44 -11.79
C ALA A 280 -6.34 -9.46 -11.34
N ALA A 281 -7.13 -8.48 -11.79
CA ALA A 281 -8.58 -8.44 -11.54
C ALA A 281 -9.37 -9.23 -12.60
N HIS A 282 -8.72 -9.61 -13.70
CA HIS A 282 -9.28 -10.32 -14.84
C HIS A 282 -8.36 -11.48 -15.23
N ARG A 283 -8.83 -12.32 -16.15
CA ARG A 283 -7.99 -13.39 -16.71
C ARG A 283 -6.81 -12.77 -17.46
N PHE A 284 -5.61 -13.24 -17.18
CA PHE A 284 -4.40 -12.79 -17.86
C PHE A 284 -3.57 -13.99 -18.34
N GLU A 285 -2.73 -13.77 -19.33
CA GLU A 285 -1.83 -14.78 -19.90
C GLU A 285 -0.38 -14.28 -19.85
N LEU A 286 0.53 -15.24 -19.64
CA LEU A 286 1.97 -15.05 -19.75
C LEU A 286 2.45 -15.68 -21.06
N ASP A 287 3.41 -15.05 -21.74
CA ASP A 287 4.00 -15.57 -22.97
C ASP A 287 4.96 -16.75 -22.76
N ALA A 288 5.43 -16.95 -21.52
CA ALA A 288 6.28 -18.05 -21.11
C ALA A 288 6.04 -18.40 -19.62
N PRO A 289 6.53 -19.56 -19.14
CA PRO A 289 6.66 -19.80 -17.70
C PRO A 289 7.53 -18.74 -17.04
N LEU A 290 7.29 -18.49 -15.75
CA LEU A 290 8.18 -17.64 -14.96
C LEU A 290 9.60 -18.25 -14.92
N PRO A 291 10.66 -17.43 -14.96
CA PRO A 291 12.04 -17.91 -14.99
C PRO A 291 12.45 -18.55 -13.66
N GLU A 292 13.66 -19.10 -13.64
CA GLU A 292 14.30 -19.53 -12.40
C GLU A 292 14.61 -18.32 -11.51
N LEU A 293 14.14 -18.39 -10.26
CA LEU A 293 14.31 -17.35 -9.25
C LEU A 293 14.90 -18.02 -7.99
N PRO A 294 16.23 -18.22 -7.95
CA PRO A 294 16.87 -19.14 -6.99
C PRO A 294 16.79 -18.64 -5.54
N ARG A 295 16.63 -17.32 -5.33
CA ARG A 295 16.48 -16.69 -4.02
C ARG A 295 15.03 -16.47 -3.59
N LEU A 296 14.06 -16.85 -4.42
CA LEU A 296 12.66 -16.57 -4.14
C LEU A 296 12.17 -17.37 -2.93
N LYS A 297 11.72 -16.63 -1.92
CA LYS A 297 11.22 -17.14 -0.63
C LYS A 297 9.70 -17.12 -0.57
N ARG A 298 9.10 -16.09 -1.19
CA ARG A 298 7.66 -15.86 -1.19
C ARG A 298 7.14 -15.59 -2.59
N PHE A 299 6.06 -16.29 -2.95
CA PHE A 299 5.33 -16.08 -4.18
C PHE A 299 3.84 -15.93 -3.89
N SER A 300 3.24 -14.86 -4.40
CA SER A 300 1.81 -14.60 -4.28
C SER A 300 1.20 -14.38 -5.65
N LEU A 301 0.13 -15.11 -5.94
CA LEU A 301 -0.67 -14.96 -7.14
C LEU A 301 -2.14 -14.76 -6.77
N THR A 302 -2.72 -13.65 -7.23
CA THR A 302 -4.14 -13.34 -7.09
C THR A 302 -4.76 -13.12 -8.47
N ALA A 303 -5.77 -13.91 -8.82
CA ALA A 303 -6.41 -13.85 -10.13
C ALA A 303 -7.79 -14.54 -10.10
N PRO A 304 -8.74 -14.21 -10.99
CA PRO A 304 -10.02 -14.92 -11.03
C PRO A 304 -9.88 -16.38 -11.51
N ALA A 305 -8.84 -16.70 -12.30
CA ALA A 305 -8.60 -18.04 -12.82
C ALA A 305 -7.09 -18.33 -12.88
N PRO A 306 -6.67 -19.61 -12.79
CA PRO A 306 -5.27 -19.97 -12.91
C PRO A 306 -4.79 -19.70 -14.34
N PRO A 307 -3.67 -19.00 -14.53
CA PRO A 307 -3.04 -18.90 -15.84
C PRO A 307 -2.34 -20.24 -16.17
N ARG A 308 -1.96 -20.44 -17.44
CA ARG A 308 -1.46 -21.73 -17.91
C ARG A 308 -0.20 -22.23 -17.20
N SER A 309 0.73 -21.34 -16.84
CA SER A 309 2.00 -21.71 -16.21
C SER A 309 2.72 -20.57 -15.43
N PRO A 310 2.13 -20.00 -14.38
CA PRO A 310 2.72 -18.89 -13.62
C PRO A 310 3.70 -19.35 -12.52
N TRP A 311 4.20 -20.58 -12.56
CA TRP A 311 4.91 -21.17 -11.43
C TRP A 311 6.42 -20.98 -11.61
N PRO A 312 7.12 -20.24 -10.74
CA PRO A 312 8.57 -20.04 -10.87
C PRO A 312 9.34 -21.30 -10.48
N CYS A 313 10.50 -21.56 -11.11
CA CYS A 313 11.45 -22.52 -10.55
C CYS A 313 12.15 -21.85 -9.35
N ALA A 314 11.76 -22.22 -8.13
CA ALA A 314 12.20 -21.58 -6.90
C ALA A 314 12.40 -22.63 -5.78
N PRO A 315 13.55 -23.33 -5.73
CA PRO A 315 13.76 -24.40 -4.77
C PRO A 315 13.77 -23.94 -3.30
N GLY A 316 14.04 -22.65 -3.06
CA GLY A 316 14.00 -22.03 -1.73
C GLY A 316 12.62 -21.52 -1.28
N LEU A 317 11.58 -21.69 -2.10
CA LEU A 317 10.24 -21.18 -1.82
C LEU A 317 9.64 -21.89 -0.61
N HIS A 318 9.27 -21.11 0.41
CA HIS A 318 8.61 -21.64 1.62
C HIS A 318 7.27 -20.97 1.92
N ASP A 319 6.99 -19.80 1.35
CA ASP A 319 5.71 -19.11 1.47
C ASP A 319 5.01 -19.02 0.11
N LEU A 320 3.88 -19.71 -0.04
CA LEU A 320 3.06 -19.70 -1.25
C LEU A 320 1.65 -19.20 -0.96
N ALA A 321 1.21 -18.17 -1.69
CA ALA A 321 -0.16 -17.68 -1.63
C ALA A 321 -0.81 -17.76 -3.02
N LEU A 322 -1.88 -18.55 -3.13
CA LEU A 322 -2.69 -18.72 -4.33
C LEU A 322 -4.12 -18.26 -4.01
N HIS A 323 -4.44 -17.01 -4.31
CA HIS A 323 -5.79 -16.45 -4.13
C HIS A 323 -6.49 -16.43 -5.48
N ILE A 324 -6.87 -17.63 -5.92
CA ILE A 324 -7.45 -17.86 -7.24
C ILE A 324 -8.83 -18.49 -7.10
N GLU A 325 -9.87 -17.74 -7.46
CA GLU A 325 -11.27 -18.12 -7.21
C GLU A 325 -11.61 -19.49 -7.80
N SER A 326 -11.23 -19.73 -9.05
CA SER A 326 -11.56 -20.97 -9.77
C SER A 326 -10.54 -22.11 -9.57
N LEU A 327 -9.67 -22.05 -8.57
CA LEU A 327 -8.59 -23.03 -8.38
C LEU A 327 -9.10 -24.32 -7.73
N SER A 328 -8.90 -25.46 -8.41
CA SER A 328 -9.26 -26.80 -7.93
C SER A 328 -8.16 -27.45 -7.07
N ASP A 329 -8.51 -28.47 -6.30
CA ASP A 329 -7.58 -29.24 -5.46
C ASP A 329 -6.40 -29.79 -6.29
N ALA A 330 -6.68 -30.39 -7.46
CA ALA A 330 -5.66 -30.93 -8.35
C ALA A 330 -4.73 -29.86 -8.95
N GLU A 331 -5.25 -28.65 -9.18
CA GLU A 331 -4.45 -27.50 -9.62
C GLU A 331 -3.52 -26.99 -8.52
N VAL A 332 -4.01 -26.88 -7.28
CA VAL A 332 -3.17 -26.53 -6.13
C VAL A 332 -2.06 -27.54 -5.97
N VAL A 333 -2.39 -28.84 -6.01
CA VAL A 333 -1.40 -29.91 -5.91
C VAL A 333 -0.34 -29.76 -7.00
N ARG A 334 -0.74 -29.59 -8.26
CA ARG A 334 0.19 -29.40 -9.37
C ARG A 334 1.07 -28.15 -9.19
N ALA A 335 0.49 -27.04 -8.77
CA ALA A 335 1.18 -25.77 -8.58
C ALA A 335 2.20 -25.80 -7.42
N ALA A 336 1.85 -26.44 -6.31
CA ALA A 336 2.67 -26.45 -5.10
C ALA A 336 3.64 -27.64 -5.00
N SER A 337 3.48 -28.67 -5.84
CA SER A 337 4.38 -29.85 -5.89
C SER A 337 5.86 -29.54 -6.07
N PRO A 338 6.26 -28.53 -6.88
CA PRO A 338 7.67 -28.19 -7.04
C PRO A 338 8.35 -27.66 -5.77
N TYR A 339 7.59 -27.33 -4.73
CA TYR A 339 8.07 -26.72 -3.50
C TYR A 339 7.82 -27.66 -2.29
N PRO A 340 8.61 -28.73 -2.11
CA PRO A 340 8.38 -29.71 -1.05
C PRO A 340 8.61 -29.16 0.37
N HIS A 341 9.30 -28.02 0.49
CA HIS A 341 9.68 -27.40 1.76
C HIS A 341 8.79 -26.20 2.16
N LEU A 342 7.56 -26.12 1.62
CA LEU A 342 6.60 -25.09 2.02
C LEU A 342 6.35 -25.11 3.53
N ARG A 343 6.41 -23.94 4.14
CA ARG A 343 6.05 -23.66 5.53
C ARG A 343 4.72 -22.94 5.64
N ALA A 344 4.40 -22.07 4.69
CA ALA A 344 3.12 -21.38 4.65
C ALA A 344 2.43 -21.58 3.29
N LEU A 345 1.16 -21.97 3.33
CA LEU A 345 0.29 -22.09 2.17
C LEU A 345 -1.01 -21.33 2.42
N SER A 346 -1.28 -20.33 1.59
CA SER A 346 -2.50 -19.53 1.65
C SER A 346 -3.34 -19.76 0.41
N LEU A 347 -4.52 -20.34 0.60
CA LEU A 347 -5.54 -20.67 -0.40
C LEU A 347 -6.83 -19.90 -0.11
N ARG A 348 -6.71 -18.69 0.44
CA ARG A 348 -7.86 -17.85 0.78
C ARG A 348 -8.70 -17.58 -0.47
N ALA A 349 -10.02 -17.60 -0.32
CA ALA A 349 -10.96 -17.29 -1.40
C ALA A 349 -10.77 -18.17 -2.65
N THR A 350 -10.44 -19.45 -2.44
CA THR A 350 -10.31 -20.45 -3.52
C THR A 350 -11.45 -21.47 -3.47
N SER A 351 -11.64 -22.21 -4.57
CA SER A 351 -12.64 -23.28 -4.67
C SER A 351 -12.20 -24.62 -4.07
N VAL A 352 -11.12 -24.65 -3.28
CA VAL A 352 -10.56 -25.88 -2.71
C VAL A 352 -11.50 -26.53 -1.71
N THR A 353 -11.57 -27.86 -1.72
CA THR A 353 -12.51 -28.66 -0.94
C THR A 353 -11.84 -29.42 0.20
N ASP A 354 -12.64 -30.10 1.03
CA ASP A 354 -12.14 -30.96 2.11
C ASP A 354 -11.17 -32.04 1.61
N ALA A 355 -11.33 -32.52 0.37
CA ALA A 355 -10.46 -33.52 -0.22
C ALA A 355 -9.00 -33.04 -0.33
N PHE A 356 -8.76 -31.73 -0.49
CA PHE A 356 -7.41 -31.18 -0.49
C PHE A 356 -6.65 -31.44 0.81
N LEU A 357 -7.33 -31.53 1.96
CA LEU A 357 -6.66 -31.72 3.24
C LEU A 357 -5.92 -33.06 3.33
N ASP A 358 -6.38 -34.08 2.59
CA ASP A 358 -5.70 -35.38 2.52
C ASP A 358 -4.37 -35.28 1.74
N GLU A 359 -4.19 -34.28 0.87
CA GLU A 359 -2.97 -34.04 0.09
C GLU A 359 -1.86 -33.33 0.89
N LEU A 360 -2.16 -32.82 2.09
CA LEU A 360 -1.18 -32.09 2.91
C LEU A 360 0.01 -32.95 3.36
N HIS A 361 -0.07 -34.28 3.24
CA HIS A 361 1.07 -35.18 3.45
C HIS A 361 2.27 -34.87 2.53
N ARG A 362 2.02 -34.20 1.39
CA ARG A 362 3.05 -33.79 0.41
C ARG A 362 3.92 -32.63 0.89
N TRP A 363 3.46 -31.86 1.88
CA TRP A 363 4.19 -30.77 2.52
C TRP A 363 4.30 -31.03 4.03
N PRO A 364 5.23 -31.91 4.45
CA PRO A 364 5.38 -32.28 5.85
C PRO A 364 5.89 -31.15 6.74
N ALA A 365 6.56 -30.14 6.14
CA ALA A 365 7.07 -28.96 6.85
C ALA A 365 6.05 -27.81 6.94
N LEU A 366 4.80 -28.01 6.52
CA LEU A 366 3.78 -26.96 6.51
C LEU A 366 3.35 -26.59 7.92
N GLU A 367 3.61 -25.34 8.31
CA GLU A 367 3.29 -24.76 9.62
C GLU A 367 2.02 -23.90 9.58
N PHE A 368 1.73 -23.27 8.43
CA PHE A 368 0.61 -22.37 8.26
C PHE A 368 -0.22 -22.74 7.04
N LEU A 369 -1.54 -22.94 7.25
CA LEU A 369 -2.52 -23.15 6.20
C LEU A 369 -3.65 -22.12 6.36
N ASN A 370 -3.95 -21.37 5.31
CA ASN A 370 -5.10 -20.47 5.26
C ASN A 370 -6.06 -20.91 4.15
N VAL A 371 -7.26 -21.37 4.51
CA VAL A 371 -8.34 -21.77 3.59
C VAL A 371 -9.62 -20.96 3.84
N VAL A 372 -9.48 -19.77 4.43
CA VAL A 372 -10.59 -18.86 4.73
C VAL A 372 -11.28 -18.41 3.44
N ASP A 373 -12.58 -18.14 3.51
CA ASP A 373 -13.42 -17.76 2.36
C ASP A 373 -13.43 -18.81 1.22
N GLY A 374 -13.08 -20.08 1.52
CA GLY A 374 -13.08 -21.20 0.58
C GLY A 374 -14.23 -22.19 0.80
N ARG A 375 -14.09 -23.42 0.26
CA ARG A 375 -15.08 -24.51 0.40
C ARG A 375 -14.69 -25.58 1.42
N VAL A 376 -13.57 -25.41 2.11
CA VAL A 376 -13.17 -26.30 3.21
C VAL A 376 -14.08 -26.08 4.41
N THR A 377 -14.66 -27.17 4.93
CA THR A 377 -15.59 -27.14 6.04
C THR A 377 -14.87 -27.06 7.39
N ALA A 378 -15.53 -26.44 8.37
CA ALA A 378 -15.03 -26.41 9.75
C ALA A 378 -14.86 -27.82 10.35
N GLY A 379 -15.69 -28.78 9.94
CA GLY A 379 -15.59 -30.18 10.37
C GLY A 379 -14.29 -30.83 9.90
N ALA A 380 -13.94 -30.66 8.63
CA ALA A 380 -12.70 -31.19 8.07
C ALA A 380 -11.45 -30.57 8.72
N LEU A 381 -11.45 -29.26 8.99
CA LEU A 381 -10.36 -28.59 9.72
C LEU A 381 -10.18 -29.11 11.15
N ARG A 382 -11.28 -29.36 11.88
CA ARG A 382 -11.20 -30.00 13.20
C ARG A 382 -10.61 -31.40 13.11
N GLY A 383 -11.02 -32.18 12.12
CA GLY A 383 -10.45 -33.50 11.85
C GLY A 383 -8.96 -33.45 11.55
N LEU A 384 -8.51 -32.47 10.75
CA LEU A 384 -7.10 -32.24 10.47
C LEU A 384 -6.31 -31.86 11.73
N ALA A 385 -6.84 -30.98 12.57
CA ALA A 385 -6.19 -30.57 13.82
C ALA A 385 -5.96 -31.74 14.79
N VAL A 386 -6.86 -32.72 14.82
CA VAL A 386 -6.68 -33.96 15.59
C VAL A 386 -5.57 -34.85 15.00
N ARG A 387 -5.45 -34.91 13.67
CA ARG A 387 -4.42 -35.72 12.96
C ARG A 387 -3.03 -35.07 12.95
N ARG A 388 -2.98 -33.74 13.03
CA ARG A 388 -1.76 -32.92 13.10
C ARG A 388 -1.85 -31.94 14.27
N PRO A 389 -1.68 -32.40 15.52
CA PRO A 389 -1.62 -31.49 16.65
C PRO A 389 -0.41 -30.57 16.48
N THR A 390 -0.64 -29.27 16.34
CA THR A 390 0.42 -28.28 16.49
C THR A 390 0.96 -28.37 17.92
N PRO A 391 2.29 -28.24 18.12
CA PRO A 391 2.82 -28.22 19.48
C PRO A 391 2.16 -27.06 20.25
N ALA A 392 1.61 -27.37 21.42
CA ALA A 392 1.00 -26.36 22.28
C ALA A 392 2.05 -25.28 22.59
N PRO A 393 1.69 -23.98 22.56
CA PRO A 393 2.57 -22.97 23.13
C PRO A 393 2.81 -23.31 24.61
N PRO A 394 4.02 -23.10 25.16
CA PRO A 394 4.29 -23.37 26.56
C PRO A 394 3.28 -22.62 27.43
N LEU A 395 2.65 -23.34 28.36
CA LEU A 395 1.69 -22.81 29.32
C LEU A 395 2.32 -21.62 30.04
N ALA A 396 1.84 -20.41 29.76
CA ALA A 396 2.15 -19.26 30.58
C ALA A 396 1.46 -19.45 31.94
N ASP A 397 2.24 -19.38 33.01
CA ASP A 397 1.78 -19.50 34.38
C ASP A 397 0.56 -18.60 34.65
N SER A 398 -0.39 -19.20 35.35
CA SER A 398 -1.71 -18.69 35.64
C SER A 398 -1.68 -17.36 36.41
N SER A 399 -2.04 -16.26 35.75
CA SER A 399 -2.77 -15.16 36.38
C SER A 399 -3.75 -14.51 35.39
N GLY A 400 -4.97 -15.06 35.38
CA GLY A 400 -6.23 -14.41 35.00
C GLY A 400 -6.31 -13.56 33.74
N ALA A 401 -6.52 -14.19 32.57
CA ALA A 401 -7.25 -13.59 31.45
C ALA A 401 -7.91 -14.69 30.58
N LEU A 402 -9.17 -14.47 30.21
CA LEU A 402 -10.03 -15.40 29.47
C LEU A 402 -9.40 -15.90 28.16
N ALA A 403 -9.38 -17.21 28.00
CA ALA A 403 -8.81 -17.93 26.86
C ALA A 403 -9.65 -17.76 25.58
N SER A 404 -9.05 -17.15 24.55
CA SER A 404 -9.47 -17.32 23.16
C SER A 404 -8.70 -18.49 22.54
N LEU A 405 -9.40 -19.58 22.21
CA LEU A 405 -8.88 -20.72 21.44
C LEU A 405 -8.46 -20.24 20.04
N GLY A 406 -7.17 -20.38 19.73
CA GLY A 406 -6.56 -19.96 18.48
C GLY A 406 -6.97 -20.82 17.29
N ILE A 407 -8.08 -20.45 16.65
CA ILE A 407 -8.26 -20.52 15.20
C ILE A 407 -8.73 -19.12 14.81
N GLY A 408 -7.76 -18.23 14.59
CA GLY A 408 -8.04 -16.82 14.34
C GLY A 408 -6.79 -16.12 13.84
N ALA A 409 -6.92 -15.52 12.65
CA ALA A 409 -6.08 -14.48 12.08
C ALA A 409 -4.68 -14.32 12.72
N ALA A 410 -3.68 -15.01 12.17
CA ALA A 410 -2.30 -14.67 12.47
C ALA A 410 -2.02 -13.26 11.91
N ARG A 411 -1.84 -12.30 12.82
CA ARG A 411 -1.07 -11.09 12.60
C ARG A 411 0.24 -11.46 11.89
N PRO A 412 0.69 -10.72 10.86
CA PRO A 412 2.01 -10.96 10.29
C PRO A 412 3.06 -10.78 11.39
N ALA A 413 4.03 -11.70 11.41
CA ALA A 413 5.17 -11.66 12.29
C ALA A 413 5.85 -10.29 12.23
N ARG A 414 6.16 -9.74 13.41
CA ARG A 414 6.96 -8.53 13.57
C ARG A 414 8.39 -8.82 13.10
N GLY A 415 8.71 -8.43 11.87
CA GLY A 415 10.07 -8.08 11.44
C GLY A 415 10.27 -6.56 11.56
N PRO A 416 11.50 -6.06 11.71
CA PRO A 416 11.72 -4.76 12.33
C PRO A 416 11.68 -3.63 11.30
N TRP A 417 10.52 -3.16 10.84
CA TRP A 417 10.39 -1.80 10.25
C TRP A 417 8.97 -1.24 10.44
N PRO A 418 8.81 0.02 10.91
CA PRO A 418 7.52 0.63 11.14
C PRO A 418 7.16 1.56 9.96
N TRP A 419 6.18 1.21 9.13
CA TRP A 419 5.52 2.20 8.27
C TRP A 419 4.02 2.00 8.25
N ARG A 420 3.33 3.10 8.59
CA ARG A 420 1.88 3.23 8.65
C ARG A 420 1.29 3.01 7.26
N ARG A 421 0.41 2.03 7.13
CA ARG A 421 -0.51 1.91 6.01
C ARG A 421 -1.32 3.22 5.90
N ARG A 422 -1.18 3.95 4.79
CA ARG A 422 -2.27 4.79 4.29
C ARG A 422 -3.10 3.94 3.31
N PRO A 423 -4.43 3.88 3.45
CA PRO A 423 -5.26 3.04 2.60
C PRO A 423 -5.55 3.76 1.29
N TRP A 424 -5.24 3.10 0.17
CA TRP A 424 -6.00 3.25 -1.07
C TRP A 424 -6.44 1.85 -1.47
N HIS A 425 -7.53 1.38 -0.87
CA HIS A 425 -8.23 0.16 -1.29
C HIS A 425 -9.54 0.58 -1.92
N ASN A 426 -9.67 0.38 -3.23
CA ASN A 426 -10.98 0.09 -3.80
C ASN A 426 -11.29 -1.37 -3.49
N ALA A 427 -12.40 -1.55 -2.79
CA ALA A 427 -12.96 -2.81 -2.34
C ALA A 427 -13.67 -3.54 -3.49
N ALA A 428 -13.56 -4.87 -3.50
CA ALA A 428 -14.55 -5.75 -4.08
C ALA A 428 -15.06 -6.69 -2.97
N HIS A 429 -16.35 -6.49 -2.66
CA HIS A 429 -17.37 -7.34 -2.05
C HIS A 429 -17.02 -8.55 -1.17
N GLY A 430 -17.68 -8.60 0.00
CA GLY A 430 -17.82 -9.80 0.83
C GLY A 430 -18.70 -9.52 2.06
N THR A 431 -20.00 -9.72 1.90
CA THR A 431 -21.06 -9.54 2.92
C THR A 431 -20.90 -10.57 4.05
N LEU A 432 -20.78 -10.11 5.30
CA LEU A 432 -20.85 -10.96 6.49
C LEU A 432 -22.32 -11.15 6.91
N CYS A 433 -22.83 -12.38 6.79
CA CYS A 433 -23.95 -12.85 7.62
C CYS A 433 -23.36 -13.62 8.81
N GLN A 434 -23.63 -13.15 10.03
CA GLN A 434 -23.30 -13.83 11.28
C GLN A 434 -24.34 -14.92 11.58
N ALA A 435 -23.88 -16.15 11.79
CA ALA A 435 -24.37 -17.11 12.80
C ALA A 435 -23.33 -18.23 12.96
#